data_AF-A0A937TI69-F1
#
_entry.id   AF-A0A937TI69-F1
#
_cell.length_a   1.000
_cell.length_b   1.000
_cell.length_c   1.000
_cell.angle_alpha   90.00
_cell.angle_beta   90.00
_cell.angle_gamma   90.00
#
_symmetry.space_group_name_H-M   'P 1'
#
loop_
_entity.id
_entity.type
_entity.pdbx_description
1 polymer ?
#
loop_
_entity_poly.entity_id
_entity_poly.type
_entity_poly.pdbx_seq_one_letter_code
_entity_poly.pdbx_strand_id
1 'polypeptide(L)' 'MKKAIKLLVVTAFLIAAPVFLIAQNPPHPNGGNPPGTGNTPVGGGAPIDGGLSIMLVLGAAYGLKKTFAFRKKED' A
#
# COMPACT_ATOMS: atom_id res chain seq x y z
N MET A 1 8.71 -16.88 23.61
CA MET A 1 8.53 -17.49 22.28
C MET A 1 7.07 -17.50 21.82
N LYS A 2 6.11 -18.03 22.58
CA LYS A 2 4.68 -18.07 22.17
C LYS A 2 4.06 -16.70 21.84
N LYS A 3 4.45 -15.64 22.56
CA LYS A 3 3.99 -14.25 22.31
C LYS A 3 4.57 -13.67 21.01
N ALA A 4 5.86 -13.90 20.75
CA ALA A 4 6.52 -13.45 19.52
C ALA A 4 5.95 -14.14 18.28
N ILE A 5 5.66 -15.44 18.37
CA ILE A 5 5.02 -16.19 17.28
C ILE A 5 3.61 -15.66 17.00
N LYS A 6 2.79 -15.41 18.03
CA LYS A 6 1.46 -14.80 17.86
C LYS A 6 1.56 -13.42 17.19
N LEU A 7 2.50 -12.59 17.62
CA LEU A 7 2.71 -11.27 17.03
C LEU A 7 3.06 -11.38 15.54
N LEU A 8 4.01 -12.25 15.19
CA LEU A 8 4.47 -12.45 13.82
C LEU A 8 3.32 -12.92 12.92
N VAL A 9 2.50 -13.87 13.38
CA VAL A 9 1.32 -14.35 12.64
C VAL A 9 0.31 -13.24 12.40
N VAL A 10 0.00 -12.42 13.42
CA VAL A 10 -0.95 -11.30 13.27
C VAL A 10 -0.40 -10.24 12.31
N THR A 11 0.88 -9.91 12.40
CA THR A 11 1.53 -8.96 11.49
C THR A 11 1.54 -9.48 10.05
N ALA A 12 1.86 -10.75 9.84
CA ALA A 12 1.84 -11.36 8.51
C ALA A 12 0.43 -11.37 7.92
N PHE A 13 -0.58 -11.69 8.72
CA PHE A 13 -1.98 -11.64 8.28
C PHE A 13 -2.41 -10.23 7.86
N LEU A 14 -2.07 -9.20 8.64
CA LEU A 14 -2.41 -7.81 8.32
C LEU A 14 -1.73 -7.30 7.04
N ILE A 15 -0.51 -7.76 6.76
CA ILE A 15 0.22 -7.40 5.53
C ILE A 15 -0.36 -8.13 4.31
N ALA A 16 -0.77 -9.39 4.47
CA ALA A 16 -1.28 -10.20 3.36
C ALA A 16 -2.75 -9.95 3.03
N ALA A 17 -3.58 -9.56 4.01
CA ALA A 17 -5.02 -9.37 3.84
C ALA A 17 -5.41 -8.44 2.67
N PRO A 18 -4.75 -7.29 2.42
CA PRO A 18 -5.12 -6.40 1.31
C PRO A 18 -4.94 -7.02 -0.08
N VAL A 19 -4.07 -8.03 -0.23
CA VAL A 19 -3.83 -8.71 -1.52
C VAL A 19 -5.05 -9.51 -1.97
N PHE A 20 -5.86 -9.97 -1.02
CA PHE A 20 -7.05 -10.80 -1.29
C PHE A 20 -8.35 -9.99 -1.30
N LEU A 21 -8.31 -8.71 -0.93
CA LEU A 21 -9.47 -7.82 -0.90
C LEU A 21 -9.55 -7.03 -2.20
N ILE A 22 -10.25 -7.60 -3.19
CA ILE A 22 -10.59 -6.89 -4.44
C ILE A 22 -11.73 -5.90 -4.13
N ALA A 23 -11.59 -4.64 -4.57
CA ALA A 23 -12.64 -3.64 -4.41
C ALA A 23 -13.88 -3.98 -5.28
N GLN A 24 -15.08 -3.69 -4.77
CA GLN A 24 -16.31 -3.78 -5.55
C GLN A 24 -16.28 -2.79 -6.73
N ASN A 25 -16.87 -3.18 -7.86
CA ASN A 25 -17.03 -2.28 -9.00
C ASN A 25 -17.84 -1.05 -8.56
N PRO A 26 -17.46 0.17 -9.01
CA PRO A 26 -18.22 1.37 -8.68
C PRO A 26 -19.67 1.21 -9.16
N PRO A 27 -20.65 1.75 -8.41
CA PRO A 27 -22.03 1.75 -8.88
C PRO A 27 -22.12 2.41 -10.25
N HIS A 28 -22.99 1.86 -11.11
CA HIS A 28 -23.18 2.37 -12.45
C HIS A 28 -23.49 3.88 -12.40
N PRO A 29 -22.87 4.74 -13.22
CA PRO A 29 -23.22 6.15 -13.28
C PRO A 29 -24.72 6.28 -13.58
N ASN A 30 -25.43 7.04 -12.74
CA ASN A 30 -26.86 7.33 -12.86
C ASN A 30 -27.33 7.40 -14.33
N GLY A 31 -28.10 6.40 -14.77
CA GLY A 31 -28.83 6.41 -16.05
C GLY A 31 -28.00 6.36 -17.35
N GLY A 32 -26.68 6.15 -17.28
CA GLY A 32 -25.87 5.93 -18.49
C GLY A 32 -26.08 4.55 -19.10
N ASN A 33 -25.90 4.38 -20.41
CA ASN A 33 -25.73 3.05 -21.00
C ASN A 33 -24.53 2.32 -20.36
N PRO A 34 -24.55 0.98 -20.27
CA PRO A 34 -23.37 0.20 -19.88
C PRO A 34 -22.17 0.64 -20.73
N PRO A 35 -20.95 0.73 -20.14
CA PRO A 35 -19.74 0.93 -20.93
C PRO A 35 -19.76 -0.11 -22.03
N GLY A 36 -19.75 0.37 -23.28
CA GLY A 36 -19.91 -0.46 -24.45
C GLY A 36 -18.96 -1.66 -24.43
N THR A 37 -19.36 -2.68 -25.16
CA THR A 37 -18.72 -3.99 -25.42
C THR A 37 -17.27 -3.88 -25.93
N GLY A 38 -16.41 -3.25 -25.15
CA GLY A 38 -15.12 -2.75 -25.56
C GLY A 38 -14.37 -2.20 -24.35
N ASN A 39 -13.97 -3.10 -23.44
CA ASN A 39 -12.80 -3.04 -22.56
C ASN A 39 -12.36 -1.69 -21.96
N THR A 40 -13.22 -0.68 -21.83
CA THR A 40 -12.85 0.59 -21.20
C THR A 40 -13.12 0.44 -19.71
N PRO A 41 -12.08 0.22 -18.87
CA PRO A 41 -12.29 -0.01 -17.46
C PRO A 41 -12.87 1.27 -16.87
N VAL A 42 -14.10 1.18 -16.34
CA VAL A 42 -14.65 2.24 -15.49
C VAL A 42 -13.87 2.22 -14.18
N GLY A 43 -12.89 3.11 -14.08
CA GLY A 43 -11.92 3.14 -12.99
C GLY A 43 -10.57 2.57 -13.43
N GLY A 44 -9.66 3.48 -13.81
CA GLY A 44 -8.29 3.15 -14.15
C GLY A 44 -7.41 4.34 -13.81
N GLY A 45 -6.59 4.20 -12.75
CA GLY A 45 -5.39 5.00 -12.61
C GLY A 45 -5.54 6.34 -11.88
N ALA A 46 -6.10 6.38 -10.68
CA ALA A 46 -5.53 7.33 -9.72
C ALA A 46 -4.07 6.90 -9.51
N PRO A 47 -3.06 7.77 -9.74
CA PRO A 47 -1.66 7.37 -9.70
C PRO A 47 -1.22 7.12 -8.25
N ILE A 48 -1.56 5.94 -7.73
CA ILE A 48 -1.11 5.45 -6.41
C ILE A 48 0.42 5.40 -6.35
N ASP A 49 1.05 5.14 -7.50
CA ASP A 49 2.51 5.07 -7.62
C ASP A 49 3.22 6.38 -7.22
N GLY A 50 2.62 7.53 -7.53
CA GLY A 50 3.19 8.83 -7.15
C GLY A 50 3.28 9.01 -5.64
N GLY A 51 2.23 8.65 -4.91
CA GLY A 51 2.20 8.72 -3.44
C GLY A 51 3.09 7.66 -2.77
N LEU A 52 3.08 6.43 -3.30
CA LEU A 52 3.88 5.32 -2.77
C LEU A 52 5.38 5.57 -2.93
N SER A 53 5.80 6.05 -4.11
CA SER A 53 7.21 6.38 -4.40
C SER A 53 7.75 7.46 -3.45
N ILE A 54 6.97 8.51 -3.19
CA ILE A 54 7.35 9.58 -2.26
C ILE A 54 7.50 9.04 -0.83
N MET A 55 6.55 8.23 -0.38
CA MET A 55 6.61 7.64 0.97
C MET A 55 7.80 6.70 1.13
N LEU A 56 8.12 5.91 0.10
CA LEU A 56 9.28 5.01 0.11
C LEU A 56 10.60 5.79 0.23
N VAL A 57 10.76 6.85 -0.59
CA VAL A 57 11.94 7.71 -0.57
C VAL A 57 12.10 8.40 0.78
N LEU A 58 11.03 8.97 1.33
CA LEU A 58 11.07 9.61 2.65
C LEU A 58 11.39 8.61 3.77
N GLY A 59 10.80 7.42 3.73
CA GLY A 59 11.08 6.35 4.68
C GLY A 59 12.54 5.91 4.66
N ALA A 60 13.10 5.69 3.47
CA ALA A 60 14.50 5.33 3.29
C ALA A 60 15.44 6.46 3.76
N ALA A 61 15.18 7.71 3.34
CA ALA A 61 15.97 8.86 3.74
C ALA A 61 15.98 9.07 5.26
N TYR A 62 14.81 8.96 5.90
CA TYR A 62 14.70 9.07 7.37
C TYR A 62 15.40 7.90 8.08
N GLY A 63 15.24 6.68 7.59
CA GLY A 63 15.91 5.48 8.11
C GLY A 63 17.44 5.64 8.10
N LEU A 64 18.00 6.06 6.97
CA LEU A 64 19.43 6.32 6.81
C LEU A 64 19.92 7.46 7.71
N LYS A 65 19.20 8.60 7.75
CA LYS A 65 19.57 9.73 8.62
C LYS A 65 19.61 9.30 10.09
N LYS A 66 18.63 8.52 10.53
CA LYS A 66 18.53 8.09 11.92
C LYS A 66 19.66 7.12 12.28
N THR A 67 19.92 6.09 11.48
CA THR A 67 21.01 5.13 11.75
C THR A 67 22.38 5.80 11.72
N PHE A 68 22.62 6.74 10.81
CA PHE A 68 23.88 7.47 10.75
C PHE A 68 24.07 8.40 11.95
N ALA A 69 23.01 9.07 12.41
CA ALA A 69 23.04 9.92 13.60
C ALA A 69 23.22 9.14 14.90
N PHE A 70 22.77 7.87 14.96
CA PHE A 70 23.09 6.98 16.08
C PHE A 70 24.56 6.60 16.07
N ARG A 71 25.11 6.18 14.92
CA ARG A 71 26.52 5.79 14.81
C ARG A 71 27.48 6.93 15.17
N LYS A 72 27.19 8.17 14.75
CA LYS A 72 28.00 9.36 15.06
C LYS A 72 27.92 9.82 16.53
N LYS A 73 27.10 9.19 17.37
CA LYS A 73 27.06 9.45 18.82
C LYS A 73 27.85 8.41 19.62
N GLU A 74 28.17 7.28 19.01
CA GLU A 74 29.00 6.23 19.61
C GLU A 74 30.49 6.42 19.30
N ASP A 75 30.82 7.18 18.25
CA ASP A 75 32.17 7.72 17.97
C ASP A 75 32.36 9.11 18.59
#